data_AF-A0A8X6PCZ9-F1
#
_entry.id   AF-A0A8X6PCZ9-F1
#
_cell.length_a   1.000
_cell.length_b   1.000
_cell.length_c   1.000
_cell.angle_alpha   90.00
_cell.angle_beta   90.00
_cell.angle_gamma   90.00
#
_symmetry.space_group_name_H-M   'P 1'
#
loop_
_entity.id
_entity.type
_entity.pdbx_description
1 polymer ?
#
loop_
_entity_poly.entity_id
_entity_poly.type
_entity_poly.pdbx_seq_one_letter_code
_entity_poly.pdbx_strand_id
1 'polypeptide(L)'
;MPSPDRNILQFQKIEFQHKVPFIIYADFESILIPYHSVQPTNPSAYTEKIARHKPCGYAYVVIGANGKILKPITVYRGPDAATHFINNLIKEKDNISSMLTTIIPMNLSPEEEEQFNSETQCYLCKRPLKNDKVRDHCHLSGRYRGAAHNYCNLQYKMRKMIPVVFHNLKNYDAHHIIKCFGNFKDHEFNILANNMEKYITFSMKKIIKENNITVSLQFIDSFQFLPTSLQKLVHNLKDSDFNILKQNVSHDKIHLLLRKGIYPYEYVDTFQKFSEIALPPASAFYSTLSGEHVSAEDYEHAKNVWSTFKIKSLGEYHDLYVASDVLLLADVFENFRKICLKNYELDPAHLITSPSLAWQACLKMSQQPLELFTSIDMHLFIEKGIRGGISTICKRYARANNKYLENYDPLSPSKYIIYLDANNLYGWAMSQALPYGDFKWISPDTFNKEQILSMHENSEVGYIFEVDLEYLTELHNLQVTIPWHPKNC
;
A
#
# COMPACT_ATOMS: atom_id res chain seq x y z
N MET A 1 19.71 12.65 -16.88
CA MET A 1 20.16 11.28 -17.19
C MET A 1 21.26 10.87 -16.23
N PRO A 2 21.36 9.60 -15.81
CA PRO A 2 22.49 9.10 -15.03
C PRO A 2 23.80 9.21 -15.83
N SER A 3 24.92 9.35 -15.13
CA SER A 3 26.25 9.29 -15.75
C SER A 3 26.60 7.85 -16.15
N PRO A 4 27.50 7.63 -17.14
CA PRO A 4 27.89 6.29 -17.57
C PRO A 4 28.47 5.40 -16.46
N ASP A 5 29.09 5.97 -15.44
CA ASP A 5 29.60 5.25 -14.27
C ASP A 5 28.51 4.87 -13.25
N ARG A 6 27.27 5.35 -13.43
CA ARG A 6 26.13 5.15 -12.52
C ARG A 6 24.84 4.80 -13.25
N ASN A 7 24.95 4.20 -14.44
CA ASN A 7 23.79 3.81 -15.24
C ASN A 7 23.29 2.39 -14.94
N ILE A 8 23.95 1.63 -14.05
CA ILE A 8 23.48 0.29 -13.68
C ILE A 8 22.57 0.36 -12.46
N LEU A 9 21.31 -0.02 -12.66
CA LEU A 9 20.32 -0.21 -11.61
C LEU A 9 20.26 -1.68 -11.20
N GLN A 10 20.39 -1.94 -9.90
CA GLN A 10 20.30 -3.28 -9.31
C GLN A 10 19.81 -3.18 -7.86
N PHE A 11 19.42 -4.31 -7.27
CA PHE A 11 18.99 -4.32 -5.88
C PHE A 11 20.16 -3.99 -4.93
N GLN A 12 19.99 -2.91 -4.16
CA GLN A 12 20.98 -2.44 -3.18
C GLN A 12 20.38 -2.28 -1.76
N LYS A 13 19.06 -2.42 -1.62
CA LYS A 13 18.32 -2.09 -0.38
C LYS A 13 18.23 -3.27 0.58
N ILE A 14 19.40 -3.75 1.01
CA ILE A 14 19.52 -4.91 1.91
C ILE A 14 18.76 -4.66 3.21
N GLU A 15 18.70 -3.42 3.69
CA GLU A 15 17.97 -3.02 4.89
C GLU A 15 16.46 -3.31 4.83
N PHE A 16 15.86 -3.37 3.62
CA PHE A 16 14.43 -3.67 3.46
C PHE A 16 14.08 -5.12 3.76
N GLN A 17 15.08 -6.00 3.82
CA GLN A 17 14.90 -7.39 4.21
C GLN A 17 14.70 -7.56 5.73
N HIS A 18 15.04 -6.53 6.51
CA HIS A 18 14.88 -6.56 7.96
C HIS A 18 13.40 -6.34 8.31
N LYS A 19 12.79 -7.21 9.12
CA LYS A 19 11.43 -6.93 9.60
C LYS A 19 11.44 -5.69 10.50
N VAL A 20 10.71 -4.64 10.12
CA VAL A 20 10.57 -3.42 10.93
C VAL A 20 10.06 -3.81 12.33
N PRO A 21 10.83 -3.53 13.39
CA PRO A 21 10.56 -4.10 14.72
C PRO A 21 9.35 -3.49 15.40
N PHE A 22 9.10 -2.19 15.23
CA PHE A 22 7.98 -1.50 15.86
C PHE A 22 7.13 -0.80 14.80
N ILE A 23 5.83 -0.99 14.88
CA ILE A 23 4.85 -0.40 13.98
C ILE A 23 3.62 0.03 14.76
N ILE A 24 3.03 1.16 14.37
CA ILE A 24 1.83 1.71 14.97
C ILE A 24 0.72 1.61 13.93
N TYR A 25 -0.43 1.09 14.31
CA TYR A 25 -1.65 1.14 13.50
C TYR A 25 -2.62 2.10 14.16
N ALA A 26 -3.26 2.96 13.37
CA ALA A 26 -4.13 4.00 13.89
C ALA A 26 -5.28 4.33 12.93
N ASP A 27 -6.32 4.92 13.49
CA ASP A 27 -7.47 5.43 12.74
C ASP A 27 -8.12 6.60 13.50
N PHE A 28 -8.72 7.54 12.78
CA PHE A 28 -9.53 8.60 13.36
C PHE A 28 -10.99 8.43 13.02
N GLU A 29 -11.82 8.93 13.93
CA GLU A 29 -13.21 9.17 13.63
C GLU A 29 -13.56 10.64 13.80
N SER A 30 -14.51 11.10 13.00
CA SER A 30 -14.94 12.51 12.95
C SER A 30 -16.43 12.65 13.15
N ILE A 31 -16.83 13.73 13.83
CA ILE A 31 -18.21 14.20 13.76
C ILE A 31 -18.45 14.94 12.44
N LEU A 32 -19.64 14.78 11.88
CA LEU A 32 -20.05 15.41 10.62
C LEU A 32 -20.94 16.63 10.89
N ILE A 33 -20.33 17.82 10.92
CA ILE A 33 -21.07 19.05 11.20
C ILE A 33 -21.70 19.55 9.89
N PRO A 34 -23.03 19.51 9.72
CA PRO A 34 -23.68 19.87 8.46
C PRO A 34 -23.48 21.35 8.12
N TYR A 35 -23.39 21.67 6.83
CA TYR A 35 -23.43 23.05 6.37
C TYR A 35 -24.89 23.52 6.24
N HIS A 36 -25.31 24.49 7.07
CA HIS A 36 -26.70 24.99 7.05
C HIS A 36 -26.98 26.05 5.96
N SER A 37 -25.95 26.55 5.26
CA SER A 37 -26.09 27.51 4.16
C SER A 37 -24.94 27.42 3.17
N VAL A 38 -25.12 26.62 2.12
CA VAL A 38 -24.22 26.68 0.95
C VAL A 38 -24.82 27.68 -0.03
N GLN A 39 -24.55 28.97 0.17
CA GLN A 39 -24.67 29.92 -0.95
C GLN A 39 -23.59 29.50 -1.96
N PRO A 40 -23.92 29.17 -3.22
CA PRO A 40 -22.91 28.85 -4.22
C PRO A 40 -22.01 30.06 -4.38
N THR A 41 -20.77 29.97 -3.88
CA THR A 41 -19.79 31.05 -4.01
C THR A 41 -19.34 31.24 -5.46
N ASN A 42 -19.68 30.31 -6.35
CA ASN A 42 -19.42 30.41 -7.78
C ASN A 42 -20.45 29.57 -8.57
N PRO A 43 -21.18 30.13 -9.56
CA PRO A 43 -22.14 29.40 -10.38
C PRO A 43 -21.54 28.25 -11.21
N SER A 44 -20.21 28.15 -11.28
CA SER A 44 -19.44 27.17 -12.04
C SER A 44 -18.79 26.08 -11.18
N ALA A 45 -19.07 26.03 -9.86
CA ALA A 45 -18.60 24.97 -8.99
C ALA A 45 -19.58 23.78 -8.97
N TYR A 46 -19.19 22.64 -9.54
CA TYR A 46 -19.97 21.40 -9.56
C TYR A 46 -19.86 20.57 -8.26
N THR A 47 -19.21 21.11 -7.21
CA THR A 47 -18.96 20.39 -5.95
C THR A 47 -19.87 20.92 -4.84
N GLU A 48 -20.78 20.07 -4.36
CA GLU A 48 -21.61 20.36 -3.19
C GLU A 48 -20.88 19.98 -1.89
N LYS A 49 -20.76 20.93 -0.95
CA LYS A 49 -20.18 20.68 0.37
C LYS A 49 -21.28 20.35 1.36
N ILE A 50 -21.35 19.09 1.78
CA ILE A 50 -22.45 18.57 2.61
C ILE A 50 -22.17 18.78 4.11
N ALA A 51 -20.98 18.40 4.58
CA ALA A 51 -20.60 18.50 5.99
C ALA A 51 -19.12 18.84 6.18
N ARG A 52 -18.81 19.44 7.33
CA ARG A 52 -17.45 19.67 7.83
C ARG A 52 -17.07 18.56 8.80
N HIS A 53 -16.02 17.81 8.45
CA HIS A 53 -15.48 16.75 9.28
C HIS A 53 -14.58 17.35 10.37
N LYS A 54 -14.89 17.07 11.64
CA LYS A 54 -14.06 17.43 12.79
C LYS A 54 -13.65 16.16 13.54
N PRO A 55 -12.34 15.87 13.69
CA PRO A 55 -11.87 14.74 14.48
C PRO A 55 -12.46 14.77 15.87
N CYS A 56 -13.06 13.66 16.28
CA CYS A 56 -13.74 13.51 17.56
C CYS A 56 -13.18 12.35 18.38
N GLY A 57 -12.51 11.40 17.75
CA GLY A 57 -11.80 10.34 18.44
C GLY A 57 -10.75 9.69 17.56
N TYR A 58 -9.92 8.86 18.18
CA TYR A 58 -8.95 8.00 17.50
C TYR A 58 -8.69 6.75 18.33
N ALA A 59 -8.17 5.73 17.67
CA ALA A 59 -7.47 4.64 18.34
C ALA A 59 -6.09 4.42 17.72
N TYR A 60 -5.16 3.86 18.51
CA TYR A 60 -3.95 3.27 17.97
C TYR A 60 -3.45 2.10 18.79
N VAL A 61 -2.76 1.16 18.13
CA VAL A 61 -2.07 0.03 18.75
C VAL A 61 -0.62 -0.01 18.30
N VAL A 62 0.29 -0.34 19.23
CA VAL A 62 1.72 -0.49 18.97
C VAL A 62 2.07 -1.97 18.96
N ILE A 63 2.58 -2.47 17.84
CA ILE A 63 3.07 -3.84 17.70
C ILE A 63 4.60 -3.83 17.87
N GLY A 64 5.09 -4.65 18.79
CA GLY A 64 6.51 -4.79 19.09
C GLY A 64 7.23 -5.84 18.24
N ALA A 65 8.54 -5.94 18.43
CA ALA A 65 9.43 -6.78 17.61
C ALA A 65 9.10 -8.27 17.63
N ASN A 66 8.43 -8.74 18.69
CA ASN A 66 7.95 -10.11 18.83
C ASN A 66 6.60 -10.37 18.13
N GLY A 67 6.03 -9.37 17.43
CA GLY A 67 4.71 -9.45 16.80
C GLY A 67 3.54 -9.40 17.77
N LYS A 68 3.79 -9.09 19.04
CA LYS A 68 2.76 -8.89 20.07
C LYS A 68 2.57 -7.41 20.32
N ILE A 69 1.44 -7.12 20.94
CA ILE A 69 1.07 -5.77 21.32
C ILE A 69 1.95 -5.32 22.49
N LEU A 70 2.49 -4.10 22.40
CA LEU A 70 3.39 -3.57 23.43
C LEU A 70 2.65 -3.12 24.69
N LYS A 71 1.42 -2.59 24.51
CA LYS A 71 0.53 -2.10 25.56
C LYS A 71 -0.93 -2.15 25.08
N PRO A 72 -1.92 -2.18 25.98
CA PRO A 72 -3.33 -2.15 25.59
C PRO A 72 -3.63 -1.03 24.58
N ILE A 73 -4.56 -1.30 23.65
CA ILE A 73 -4.98 -0.33 22.64
C ILE A 73 -5.32 1.01 23.29
N THR A 74 -4.80 2.09 22.71
CA THR A 74 -5.08 3.45 23.19
C THR A 74 -6.27 3.98 22.42
N VAL A 75 -7.32 4.38 23.14
CA VAL A 75 -8.51 5.00 22.57
C VAL A 75 -8.70 6.36 23.24
N TYR A 76 -9.09 7.36 22.46
CA TYR A 76 -9.37 8.70 22.96
C TYR A 76 -10.53 9.30 22.19
N ARG A 77 -11.44 9.97 22.91
CA ARG A 77 -12.53 10.76 22.34
C ARG A 77 -12.53 12.15 22.97
N GLY A 78 -12.46 13.18 22.13
CA GLY A 78 -12.41 14.58 22.57
C GLY A 78 -12.23 15.59 21.42
N PRO A 79 -12.47 16.89 21.68
CA PRO A 79 -12.44 17.94 20.67
C PRO A 79 -11.04 18.26 20.12
N ASP A 80 -9.99 17.88 20.84
CA ASP A 80 -8.57 18.03 20.52
C ASP A 80 -7.92 16.73 20.04
N ALA A 81 -8.73 15.75 19.59
CA ALA A 81 -8.29 14.41 19.17
C ALA A 81 -7.01 14.40 18.31
N ALA A 82 -6.92 15.24 17.28
CA ALA A 82 -5.76 15.28 16.39
C ALA A 82 -4.46 15.76 17.09
N THR A 83 -4.54 16.80 17.93
CA THR A 83 -3.38 17.29 18.69
C THR A 83 -2.98 16.29 19.79
N HIS A 84 -3.98 15.74 20.50
CA HIS A 84 -3.77 14.73 21.54
C HIS A 84 -3.12 13.46 20.97
N PHE A 85 -3.52 13.05 19.76
CA PHE A 85 -2.93 11.93 19.04
C PHE A 85 -1.43 12.13 18.79
N ILE A 86 -1.03 13.26 18.20
CA ILE A 86 0.39 13.52 17.89
C ILE A 86 1.23 13.58 19.17
N ASN A 87 0.72 14.20 20.24
CA ASN A 87 1.39 14.21 21.54
C ASN A 87 1.63 12.79 22.07
N ASN A 88 0.65 11.89 21.94
CA ASN A 88 0.83 10.50 22.37
C ASN A 88 1.77 9.72 21.45
N LEU A 89 1.72 9.93 20.12
CA LEU A 89 2.69 9.32 19.22
C LEU A 89 4.13 9.76 19.51
N ILE A 90 4.35 11.02 19.91
CA ILE A 90 5.68 11.50 20.33
C ILE A 90 6.16 10.73 21.58
N LYS A 91 5.28 10.53 22.57
CA LYS A 91 5.61 9.72 23.75
C LYS A 91 5.94 8.27 23.38
N GLU A 92 5.14 7.64 22.51
CA GLU A 92 5.43 6.29 22.02
C GLU A 92 6.76 6.23 21.28
N LYS A 93 7.03 7.21 20.42
CA LYS A 93 8.29 7.33 19.69
C LYS A 93 9.47 7.43 20.66
N ASP A 94 9.38 8.25 21.70
CA ASP A 94 10.46 8.41 22.68
C ASP A 94 10.71 7.11 23.46
N ASN A 95 9.64 6.43 23.88
CA ASN A 95 9.73 5.12 24.53
C ASN A 95 10.39 4.08 23.61
N ILE A 96 9.91 3.93 22.38
CA ILE A 96 10.45 2.99 21.39
C ILE A 96 11.89 3.36 20.99
N SER A 97 12.21 4.65 20.94
CA SER A 97 13.56 5.12 20.59
C SER A 97 14.61 4.57 21.55
N SER A 98 14.31 4.53 22.86
CA SER A 98 15.23 3.94 23.84
C SER A 98 15.53 2.47 23.51
N MET A 99 14.48 1.68 23.24
CA MET A 99 14.59 0.26 22.86
C MET A 99 15.36 0.06 21.54
N LEU A 100 15.15 0.91 20.55
CA LEU A 100 15.85 0.85 19.25
C LEU A 100 17.34 1.21 19.34
N THR A 101 17.74 1.97 20.37
CA THR A 101 19.13 2.40 20.57
C THR A 101 19.94 1.47 21.46
N THR A 102 19.30 0.62 22.26
CA THR A 102 19.98 -0.38 23.08
C THR A 102 20.40 -1.57 22.21
N ILE A 103 21.70 -1.91 22.23
CA ILE A 103 22.25 -3.08 21.53
C ILE A 103 22.48 -4.18 22.55
N ILE A 104 21.69 -5.25 22.46
CA ILE A 104 21.93 -6.49 23.22
C ILE A 104 23.10 -7.23 22.57
N PRO A 105 24.18 -7.54 23.32
CA PRO A 105 25.33 -8.23 22.78
C PRO A 105 24.94 -9.63 22.30
N MET A 106 25.62 -10.07 21.24
CA MET A 106 25.46 -11.41 20.70
C MET A 106 25.97 -12.47 21.70
N ASN A 107 25.21 -13.55 21.85
CA ASN A 107 25.62 -14.72 22.63
C ASN A 107 25.43 -15.97 21.76
N LEU A 108 26.51 -16.54 21.23
CA LEU A 108 26.45 -17.75 20.41
C LEU A 108 26.48 -19.01 21.27
N SER A 109 25.60 -19.95 20.94
CA SER A 109 25.75 -21.33 21.36
C SER A 109 26.89 -22.04 20.60
N PRO A 110 27.45 -23.14 21.14
CA PRO A 110 28.45 -23.95 20.43
C PRO A 110 27.98 -24.43 19.05
N GLU A 111 26.69 -24.77 18.93
CA GLU A 111 26.05 -25.21 17.68
C GLU A 111 26.04 -24.10 16.62
N GLU A 112 25.70 -22.87 17.01
CA GLU A 112 25.71 -21.71 16.11
C GLU A 112 27.14 -21.31 15.68
N GLU A 113 28.13 -21.54 16.56
CA GLU A 113 29.53 -21.31 16.23
C GLU A 113 30.04 -22.34 15.20
N GLU A 114 29.66 -23.61 15.33
CA GLU A 114 29.94 -24.64 14.32
C GLU A 114 29.25 -24.33 12.98
N GLN A 115 27.99 -23.87 13.04
CA GLN A 115 27.26 -23.42 11.86
C GLN A 115 27.97 -22.24 11.18
N PHE A 116 28.40 -21.23 11.93
CA PHE A 116 29.15 -20.10 11.37
C PHE A 116 30.46 -20.53 10.69
N ASN A 117 31.18 -21.48 11.29
CA ASN A 117 32.45 -21.96 10.78
C ASN A 117 32.28 -22.74 9.47
N SER A 118 31.26 -23.60 9.38
CA SER A 118 30.93 -24.40 8.20
C SER A 118 30.26 -23.61 7.06
N GLU A 119 29.64 -22.46 7.37
CA GLU A 119 28.93 -21.66 6.37
C GLU A 119 29.88 -21.06 5.31
N THR A 120 29.50 -21.25 4.04
CA THR A 120 30.24 -20.82 2.85
C THR A 120 29.51 -19.76 2.04
N GLN A 121 28.23 -19.51 2.32
CA GLN A 121 27.42 -18.54 1.60
C GLN A 121 26.88 -17.45 2.54
N CYS A 122 26.87 -16.21 2.05
CA CYS A 122 26.32 -15.09 2.79
C CYS A 122 24.81 -15.24 2.88
N TYR A 123 24.25 -15.29 4.08
CA TYR A 123 22.82 -15.56 4.24
C TYR A 123 21.93 -14.41 3.70
N LEU A 124 22.47 -13.19 3.56
CA LEU A 124 21.76 -11.98 3.08
C LEU A 124 21.72 -11.84 1.56
N CYS A 125 22.85 -12.05 0.87
CA CYS A 125 22.95 -11.86 -0.58
C CYS A 125 23.09 -13.19 -1.35
N LYS A 126 23.20 -14.31 -0.63
CA LYS A 126 23.35 -15.68 -1.15
C LYS A 126 24.62 -15.93 -1.99
N ARG A 127 25.57 -14.98 -2.00
CA ARG A 127 26.86 -15.12 -2.70
C ARG A 127 27.93 -15.76 -1.80
N PRO A 128 28.96 -16.40 -2.36
CA PRO A 128 30.03 -17.04 -1.59
C PRO A 128 30.75 -16.07 -0.62
N LEU A 129 30.98 -16.53 0.61
CA LEU A 129 31.77 -15.84 1.63
C LEU A 129 33.27 -16.02 1.35
N LYS A 130 34.05 -14.99 1.64
CA LYS A 130 35.52 -15.02 1.52
C LYS A 130 36.14 -14.58 2.86
N ASN A 131 37.25 -13.87 2.81
CA ASN A 131 37.96 -13.37 3.99
C ASN A 131 37.22 -12.25 4.74
N ASP A 132 36.04 -11.83 4.27
CA ASP A 132 35.19 -10.79 4.85
C ASP A 132 33.97 -11.37 5.60
N LYS A 133 34.01 -12.66 5.96
CA LYS A 133 32.97 -13.36 6.73
C LYS A 133 32.85 -12.78 8.14
N VAL A 134 31.67 -12.25 8.47
CA VAL A 134 31.32 -11.69 9.78
C VAL A 134 30.05 -12.33 10.33
N ARG A 135 29.88 -12.27 11.66
CA ARG A 135 28.69 -12.75 12.36
C ARG A 135 27.65 -11.62 12.44
N ASP A 136 26.47 -11.82 11.84
CA ASP A 136 25.35 -10.91 12.01
C ASP A 136 24.43 -11.38 13.16
N HIS A 137 23.86 -10.44 13.89
CA HIS A 137 22.94 -10.72 14.99
C HIS A 137 21.85 -9.66 15.14
N CYS A 138 20.79 -10.04 15.84
CA CYS A 138 19.70 -9.13 16.16
C CYS A 138 20.08 -8.23 17.34
N HIS A 139 20.23 -6.93 17.13
CA HIS A 139 20.54 -5.97 18.21
C HIS A 139 19.45 -5.90 19.30
N LEU A 140 18.21 -6.30 19.01
CA LEU A 140 17.10 -6.29 19.97
C LEU A 140 17.01 -7.56 20.83
N SER A 141 17.62 -8.67 20.41
CA SER A 141 17.51 -9.96 21.11
C SER A 141 18.84 -10.66 21.36
N GLY A 142 19.95 -10.15 20.83
CA GLY A 142 21.26 -10.81 20.86
C GLY A 142 21.37 -12.07 19.98
N ARG A 143 20.28 -12.50 19.33
CA ARG A 143 20.23 -13.78 18.60
C ARG A 143 21.06 -13.70 17.32
N TYR A 144 21.95 -14.67 17.13
CA TYR A 144 22.69 -14.86 15.91
C TYR A 144 21.74 -15.13 14.72
N ARG A 145 22.06 -14.56 13.55
CA ARG A 145 21.23 -14.65 12.35
C ARG A 145 21.90 -15.44 11.24
N GLY A 146 23.22 -15.35 11.12
CA GLY A 146 23.96 -16.05 10.08
C GLY A 146 25.29 -15.39 9.74
N ALA A 147 26.05 -16.06 8.89
CA ALA A 147 27.30 -15.55 8.35
C ALA A 147 27.03 -14.61 7.16
N ALA A 148 27.60 -13.41 7.19
CA ALA A 148 27.40 -12.40 6.16
C ALA A 148 28.74 -11.82 5.69
N HIS A 149 28.76 -11.21 4.50
CA HIS A 149 29.85 -10.31 4.12
C HIS A 149 29.86 -9.09 5.04
N ASN A 150 31.04 -8.57 5.35
CA ASN A 150 31.19 -7.34 6.14
C ASN A 150 30.36 -6.18 5.56
N TYR A 151 30.40 -6.01 4.22
CA TYR A 151 29.59 -5.00 3.54
C TYR A 151 28.08 -5.24 3.71
N CYS A 152 27.60 -6.47 3.48
CA CYS A 152 26.18 -6.80 3.61
C CYS A 152 25.69 -6.57 5.05
N ASN A 153 26.47 -6.99 6.05
CA ASN A 153 26.21 -6.77 7.46
C ASN A 153 26.10 -5.27 7.79
N LEU A 154 27.06 -4.47 7.29
CA LEU A 154 27.03 -3.02 7.47
C LEU A 154 25.84 -2.36 6.78
N GLN A 155 25.33 -2.88 5.65
CA GLN A 155 24.12 -2.34 5.01
C GLN A 155 22.83 -2.84 5.68
N TYR A 156 22.85 -3.99 6.35
CA TYR A 156 21.70 -4.58 7.03
C TYR A 156 21.36 -3.88 8.36
N LYS A 157 21.21 -2.55 8.30
CA LYS A 157 20.94 -1.72 9.46
C LYS A 157 19.45 -1.72 9.78
N MET A 158 19.15 -1.82 11.06
CA MET A 158 17.81 -1.56 11.57
C MET A 158 17.42 -0.10 11.29
N ARG A 159 16.30 0.09 10.60
CA ARG A 159 15.79 1.42 10.26
C ARG A 159 15.36 2.16 11.53
N LYS A 160 15.86 3.38 11.73
CA LYS A 160 15.52 4.25 12.87
C LYS A 160 14.26 5.07 12.56
N MET A 161 13.20 4.34 12.20
CA MET A 161 11.94 4.93 11.77
C MET A 161 10.80 4.02 12.18
N ILE A 162 9.75 4.60 12.74
CA ILE A 162 8.58 3.90 13.22
C ILE A 162 7.43 4.21 12.25
N PRO A 163 6.96 3.21 11.48
CA PRO A 163 5.79 3.38 10.63
C PRO A 163 4.51 3.58 11.44
N VAL A 164 3.69 4.53 11.03
CA VAL A 164 2.33 4.76 11.52
C VAL A 164 1.38 4.50 10.37
N VAL A 165 0.70 3.36 10.41
CA VAL A 165 -0.14 2.88 9.32
C VAL A 165 -1.60 3.25 9.57
N PHE A 166 -2.17 3.88 8.56
CA PHE A 166 -3.59 4.17 8.44
C PHE A 166 -4.13 3.47 7.19
N HIS A 167 -5.45 3.30 7.09
CA HIS A 167 -6.08 2.81 5.86
C HIS A 167 -6.79 3.97 5.16
N ASN A 168 -6.37 4.26 3.92
CA ASN A 168 -6.86 5.40 3.14
C ASN A 168 -6.43 6.78 3.68
N LEU A 169 -5.27 6.82 4.36
CA LEU A 169 -4.67 8.02 4.96
C LEU A 169 -4.66 9.23 4.03
N LYS A 170 -4.22 9.02 2.78
CA LYS A 170 -3.98 10.06 1.77
C LYS A 170 -5.23 10.88 1.46
N ASN A 171 -6.40 10.25 1.55
CA ASN A 171 -7.67 10.88 1.17
C ASN A 171 -8.46 11.40 2.38
N TYR A 172 -8.04 11.12 3.63
CA TYR A 172 -8.82 11.47 4.81
C TYR A 172 -7.96 11.95 5.99
N ASP A 173 -7.38 11.03 6.78
CA ASP A 173 -6.74 11.35 8.06
C ASP A 173 -5.53 12.28 7.94
N ALA A 174 -4.83 12.23 6.80
CA ALA A 174 -3.68 13.09 6.53
C ALA A 174 -4.04 14.57 6.68
N HIS A 175 -5.23 14.97 6.24
CA HIS A 175 -5.69 16.35 6.31
C HIS A 175 -5.88 16.82 7.76
N HIS A 176 -6.27 15.93 8.66
CA HIS A 176 -6.43 16.25 10.09
C HIS A 176 -5.07 16.34 10.77
N ILE A 177 -4.18 15.39 10.48
CA ILE A 177 -2.85 15.31 11.07
C ILE A 177 -1.97 16.50 10.65
N ILE A 178 -1.89 16.80 9.36
CA ILE A 178 -1.00 17.84 8.83
C ILE A 178 -1.41 19.23 9.32
N LYS A 179 -2.71 19.49 9.52
CA LYS A 179 -3.19 20.74 10.11
C LYS A 179 -2.64 20.98 11.52
N CYS A 180 -2.33 19.92 12.26
CA CYS A 180 -1.77 20.03 13.61
C CYS A 180 -0.24 20.27 13.61
N PHE A 181 0.47 20.08 12.49
CA PHE A 181 1.94 20.19 12.47
C PHE A 181 2.45 21.57 12.86
N GLY A 182 1.70 22.64 12.57
CA GLY A 182 2.05 24.01 12.99
C GLY A 182 2.19 24.19 14.50
N ASN A 183 1.63 23.28 15.30
CA ASN A 183 1.72 23.32 16.77
C ASN A 183 3.07 22.78 17.29
N PHE A 184 3.86 22.10 16.46
CA PHE A 184 5.08 21.36 16.85
C PHE A 184 6.33 21.98 16.23
N LYS A 185 6.71 23.17 16.71
CA LYS A 185 7.80 23.99 16.13
C LYS A 185 9.21 23.41 16.31
N ASP A 186 9.39 22.49 17.26
CA ASP A 186 10.64 21.78 17.55
C ASP A 186 10.82 20.50 16.70
N HIS A 187 9.93 20.25 15.75
CA HIS A 187 9.94 19.10 14.86
C HIS A 187 10.13 19.53 13.41
N GLU A 188 10.89 18.73 12.66
CA GLU A 188 11.03 18.83 11.21
C GLU A 188 10.08 17.85 10.53
N PHE A 189 9.41 18.32 9.49
CA PHE A 189 8.43 17.56 8.72
C PHE A 189 8.90 17.39 7.28
N ASN A 190 8.88 16.15 6.80
CA ASN A 190 9.09 15.86 5.38
C ASN A 190 7.79 15.31 4.80
N ILE A 191 7.34 15.89 3.69
CA ILE A 191 6.08 15.54 3.04
C ILE A 191 6.36 15.16 1.59
N LEU A 192 5.89 13.98 1.19
CA LEU A 192 5.83 13.59 -0.22
C LEU A 192 4.40 13.78 -0.71
N ALA A 193 4.16 14.92 -1.37
CA ALA A 193 2.86 15.26 -1.92
C ALA A 193 2.65 14.62 -3.30
N ASN A 194 1.45 14.11 -3.56
CA ASN A 194 1.00 13.75 -4.91
C ASN A 194 0.47 14.99 -5.64
N ASN A 195 -0.25 15.84 -4.91
CA ASN A 195 -0.69 17.16 -5.32
C ASN A 195 -0.88 18.03 -4.07
N MET A 196 -1.42 19.24 -4.21
CA MET A 196 -1.60 20.18 -3.09
C MET A 196 -2.54 19.68 -1.98
N GLU A 197 -3.37 18.69 -2.25
CA GLU A 197 -4.36 18.14 -1.30
C GLU A 197 -3.97 16.74 -0.79
N LYS A 198 -3.43 15.89 -1.67
CA LYS A 198 -3.19 14.47 -1.40
C LYS A 198 -1.73 14.21 -1.13
N TYR A 199 -1.43 13.67 0.05
CA TYR A 199 -0.07 13.35 0.49
C TYR A 199 0.16 11.84 0.50
N ILE A 200 1.18 11.37 -0.23
CA ILE A 200 1.51 9.93 -0.34
C ILE A 200 2.04 9.41 1.00
N THR A 201 2.95 10.17 1.60
CA THR A 201 3.53 9.90 2.92
C THR A 201 4.02 11.21 3.51
N PHE A 202 4.11 11.26 4.83
CA PHE A 202 4.79 12.32 5.52
C PHE A 202 5.50 11.75 6.75
N SER A 203 6.51 12.45 7.23
CA SER A 203 7.29 12.04 8.38
C SER A 203 7.57 13.20 9.30
N MET A 204 7.72 12.88 10.59
CA MET A 204 8.02 13.84 11.64
C MET A 204 9.26 13.35 12.40
N LYS A 205 10.24 14.23 12.57
CA LYS A 205 11.43 13.98 13.39
C LYS A 205 11.70 15.17 14.30
N LYS A 206 12.15 14.91 15.52
CA LYS A 206 12.54 15.98 16.45
C LYS A 206 13.85 16.63 15.98
N ILE A 207 13.93 17.96 16.03
CA ILE A 207 15.17 18.68 15.73
C ILE A 207 16.11 18.52 16.93
N ILE A 208 17.28 17.90 16.72
CA ILE A 208 18.29 17.74 17.77
C ILE A 208 19.57 18.45 17.31
N LYS A 209 20.19 19.24 18.21
CA LYS A 209 21.37 20.09 17.90
C LYS A 209 22.72 19.37 17.98
N GLU A 210 22.76 18.13 18.44
CA GLU A 210 24.00 17.34 18.61
C GLU A 210 23.80 15.89 18.12
N ASN A 211 24.90 15.14 17.97
CA ASN A 211 25.08 13.80 17.35
C ASN A 211 24.23 12.63 17.90
N ASN A 212 23.06 12.90 18.45
CA ASN A 212 22.11 11.90 18.91
C ASN A 212 21.39 11.24 17.74
N ILE A 213 21.08 9.96 17.94
CA ILE A 213 20.31 9.15 17.03
C ILE A 213 18.86 9.67 17.03
N THR A 214 18.43 10.27 15.92
CA THR A 214 17.03 10.70 15.75
C THR A 214 16.19 9.57 15.16
N VAL A 215 15.20 9.09 15.92
CA VAL A 215 14.13 8.23 15.41
C VAL A 215 13.00 9.10 14.87
N SER A 216 12.50 8.79 13.67
CA SER A 216 11.38 9.48 13.04
C SER A 216 10.09 8.64 13.04
N LEU A 217 8.94 9.31 13.02
CA LEU A 217 7.65 8.70 12.70
C LEU A 217 7.41 8.87 11.21
N GLN A 218 7.02 7.81 10.50
CA GLN A 218 6.64 7.87 9.09
C GLN A 218 5.21 7.36 8.92
N PHE A 219 4.35 8.20 8.38
CA PHE A 219 2.95 7.87 8.15
C PHE A 219 2.81 7.17 6.79
N ILE A 220 2.19 6.00 6.81
CA ILE A 220 2.03 5.12 5.66
C ILE A 220 0.55 4.84 5.44
N ASP A 221 0.14 4.87 4.18
CA ASP A 221 -1.20 4.52 3.75
C ASP A 221 -1.24 3.07 3.27
N SER A 222 -1.86 2.18 4.05
CA SER A 222 -2.02 0.77 3.66
C SER A 222 -2.83 0.60 2.38
N PHE A 223 -3.69 1.56 2.00
CA PHE A 223 -4.46 1.52 0.76
C PHE A 223 -3.57 1.63 -0.49
N GLN A 224 -2.35 2.20 -0.36
CA GLN A 224 -1.37 2.22 -1.47
C GLN A 224 -0.75 0.84 -1.73
N PHE A 225 -0.95 -0.12 -0.83
CA PHE A 225 -0.57 -1.52 -0.99
C PHE A 225 -1.77 -2.41 -1.29
N LEU A 226 -2.90 -2.15 -0.61
CA LEU A 226 -4.10 -2.97 -0.62
C LEU A 226 -5.30 -2.09 -1.04
N PRO A 227 -5.50 -1.84 -2.35
CA PRO A 227 -6.41 -0.81 -2.87
C PRO A 227 -7.88 -1.27 -2.88
N THR A 228 -8.39 -1.68 -1.73
CA THR A 228 -9.80 -2.05 -1.51
C THR A 228 -10.19 -1.73 -0.06
N SER A 229 -11.48 -1.71 0.24
CA SER A 229 -11.96 -1.37 1.58
C SER A 229 -11.45 -2.33 2.65
N LEU A 230 -11.23 -1.82 3.87
CA LEU A 230 -10.88 -2.63 5.04
C LEU A 230 -11.86 -3.78 5.25
N GLN A 231 -13.16 -3.54 5.05
CA GLN A 231 -14.18 -4.60 5.11
C GLN A 231 -13.82 -5.76 4.18
N LYS A 232 -13.55 -5.52 2.89
CA LYS A 232 -13.17 -6.58 1.93
C LYS A 232 -11.87 -7.27 2.32
N LEU A 233 -10.90 -6.54 2.87
CA LEU A 233 -9.63 -7.13 3.34
C LEU A 233 -9.84 -8.06 4.52
N VAL A 234 -10.68 -7.69 5.47
CA VAL A 234 -11.02 -8.49 6.65
C VAL A 234 -11.74 -9.78 6.25
N HIS A 235 -12.66 -9.73 5.29
CA HIS A 235 -13.35 -10.94 4.78
C HIS A 235 -12.40 -11.96 4.14
N ASN A 236 -11.22 -11.54 3.69
CA ASN A 236 -10.22 -12.43 3.11
C ASN A 236 -9.32 -13.09 4.18
N LEU A 237 -9.40 -12.66 5.44
CA LEU A 237 -8.64 -13.26 6.53
C LEU A 237 -9.30 -14.55 7.03
N LYS A 238 -8.47 -15.51 7.43
CA LYS A 238 -8.92 -16.70 8.15
C LYS A 238 -8.95 -16.39 9.65
N ASP A 239 -9.70 -17.17 10.42
CA ASP A 239 -9.74 -17.05 11.89
C ASP A 239 -8.33 -17.09 12.53
N SER A 240 -7.40 -17.86 11.98
CA SER A 240 -6.01 -17.93 12.44
C SER A 240 -5.20 -16.64 12.26
N ASP A 241 -5.68 -15.74 11.41
CA ASP A 241 -4.94 -14.53 11.03
C ASP A 241 -5.19 -13.38 12.02
N PHE A 242 -6.31 -13.41 12.76
CA PHE A 242 -6.74 -12.41 13.76
C PHE A 242 -5.97 -12.47 15.09
N ASN A 243 -4.64 -12.39 15.04
CA ASN A 243 -3.79 -12.57 16.20
C ASN A 243 -3.81 -11.36 17.15
N ILE A 244 -3.91 -10.17 16.60
CA ILE A 244 -3.87 -8.89 17.33
C ILE A 244 -5.24 -8.61 17.94
N LEU A 245 -6.31 -8.83 17.20
CA LEU A 245 -7.67 -8.75 17.72
C LEU A 245 -7.87 -9.73 18.91
N LYS A 246 -7.43 -10.98 18.77
CA LYS A 246 -7.48 -12.02 19.83
C LYS A 246 -6.73 -11.65 21.11
N GLN A 247 -5.75 -10.74 21.05
CA GLN A 247 -5.01 -10.29 22.22
C GLN A 247 -5.76 -9.20 23.03
N ASN A 248 -6.74 -8.51 22.45
CA ASN A 248 -7.46 -7.41 23.13
C ASN A 248 -8.91 -7.73 23.47
N VAL A 249 -9.49 -8.73 22.81
CA VAL A 249 -10.92 -9.03 22.93
C VAL A 249 -11.07 -10.40 23.58
N SER A 250 -11.98 -10.49 24.54
CA SER A 250 -12.27 -11.76 25.22
C SER A 250 -12.82 -12.80 24.24
N HIS A 251 -12.46 -14.07 24.45
CA HIS A 251 -12.79 -15.18 23.54
C HIS A 251 -14.29 -15.35 23.30
N ASP A 252 -15.14 -15.02 24.28
CA ASP A 252 -16.60 -15.09 24.18
C ASP A 252 -17.19 -14.02 23.24
N LYS A 253 -16.51 -12.88 23.06
CA LYS A 253 -17.03 -11.73 22.29
C LYS A 253 -16.40 -11.54 20.92
N ILE A 254 -15.26 -12.19 20.69
CA ILE A 254 -14.44 -11.91 19.51
C ILE A 254 -15.16 -12.16 18.19
N HIS A 255 -16.04 -13.16 18.13
CA HIS A 255 -16.79 -13.50 16.92
C HIS A 255 -17.62 -12.32 16.37
N LEU A 256 -17.99 -11.36 17.24
CA LEU A 256 -18.70 -10.14 16.83
C LEU A 256 -17.79 -9.09 16.18
N LEU A 257 -16.47 -9.18 16.37
CA LEU A 257 -15.50 -8.21 15.86
C LEU A 257 -14.61 -8.76 14.73
N LEU A 258 -14.91 -9.96 14.21
CA LEU A 258 -14.22 -10.55 13.05
C LEU A 258 -14.68 -9.95 11.71
N ARG A 259 -15.56 -8.93 11.74
CA ARG A 259 -16.00 -8.13 10.60
C ARG A 259 -15.93 -6.65 10.96
N LYS A 260 -15.85 -5.79 9.95
CA LYS A 260 -16.02 -4.35 10.15
C LYS A 260 -17.42 -4.07 10.69
N GLY A 261 -17.52 -3.25 11.73
CA GLY A 261 -18.80 -2.80 12.29
C GLY A 261 -19.52 -1.80 11.38
N ILE A 262 -20.71 -1.36 11.80
CA ILE A 262 -21.42 -0.23 11.19
C ILE A 262 -21.35 0.98 12.10
N TYR A 263 -21.45 2.18 11.54
CA TYR A 263 -21.39 3.42 12.30
C TYR A 263 -22.33 4.48 11.72
N PRO A 264 -23.09 5.21 12.56
CA PRO A 264 -24.09 6.17 12.08
C PRO A 264 -23.43 7.53 11.83
N TYR A 265 -22.59 7.62 10.79
CA TYR A 265 -21.72 8.77 10.51
C TYR A 265 -22.46 10.12 10.46
N GLU A 266 -23.56 10.21 9.71
CA GLU A 266 -24.34 11.45 9.57
C GLU A 266 -25.16 11.78 10.81
N TYR A 267 -25.50 10.77 11.61
CA TYR A 267 -26.15 11.01 12.88
C TYR A 267 -25.19 11.64 13.87
N VAL A 268 -23.90 11.28 13.91
CA VAL A 268 -22.96 11.84 14.89
C VAL A 268 -22.40 13.19 14.42
N ASP A 269 -23.22 14.23 14.53
CA ASP A 269 -22.90 15.62 14.12
C ASP A 269 -22.33 16.50 15.24
N THR A 270 -22.45 16.08 16.50
CA THR A 270 -22.13 16.87 17.69
C THR A 270 -21.57 15.99 18.81
N PHE A 271 -20.73 16.56 19.68
CA PHE A 271 -20.13 15.82 20.79
C PHE A 271 -21.15 15.36 21.84
N GLN A 272 -22.28 16.07 21.95
CA GLN A 272 -23.36 15.76 22.89
C GLN A 272 -23.98 14.38 22.61
N LYS A 273 -24.01 13.95 21.34
CA LYS A 273 -24.58 12.65 20.96
C LYS A 273 -23.84 11.47 21.57
N PHE A 274 -22.56 11.62 21.92
CA PHE A 274 -21.82 10.56 22.61
C PHE A 274 -22.35 10.25 24.02
N SER A 275 -23.14 11.14 24.61
CA SER A 275 -23.80 10.92 25.89
C SER A 275 -25.14 10.18 25.78
N GLU A 276 -25.62 9.91 24.55
CA GLU A 276 -26.86 9.16 24.35
C GLU A 276 -26.69 7.72 24.83
N ILE A 277 -27.67 7.22 25.58
CA ILE A 277 -27.62 5.93 26.27
C ILE A 277 -28.30 4.78 25.50
N ALA A 278 -28.67 5.02 24.24
CA ALA A 278 -29.34 4.06 23.38
C ALA A 278 -28.64 3.98 22.02
N LEU A 279 -28.69 2.81 21.39
CA LEU A 279 -28.28 2.65 20.01
C LEU A 279 -29.25 3.43 19.10
N PRO A 280 -28.76 4.27 18.17
CA PRO A 280 -29.63 5.01 17.26
C PRO A 280 -30.54 4.08 16.43
N PRO A 281 -31.71 4.55 15.98
CA PRO A 281 -32.60 3.77 15.12
C PRO A 281 -31.92 3.47 13.78
N ALA A 282 -32.34 2.40 13.09
CA ALA A 282 -31.76 2.00 11.79
C ALA A 282 -31.76 3.13 10.75
N SER A 283 -32.77 4.01 10.78
CA SER A 283 -32.85 5.18 9.90
C SER A 283 -31.71 6.18 10.09
N ALA A 284 -31.06 6.20 11.26
CA ALA A 284 -29.91 7.05 11.55
C ALA A 284 -28.58 6.55 10.93
N PHE A 285 -28.58 5.35 10.34
CA PHE A 285 -27.43 4.76 9.66
C PHE A 285 -27.50 4.94 8.13
N TYR A 286 -28.32 5.86 7.63
CA TYR A 286 -28.33 6.23 6.22
C TYR A 286 -26.99 6.87 5.81
N SER A 287 -26.52 6.56 4.60
CA SER A 287 -25.34 7.19 4.02
C SER A 287 -25.69 7.89 2.71
N THR A 288 -25.50 9.21 2.68
CA THR A 288 -25.62 10.05 1.49
C THR A 288 -24.54 9.70 0.45
N LEU A 289 -23.40 9.15 0.88
CA LEU A 289 -22.32 8.75 -0.02
C LEU A 289 -22.69 7.53 -0.88
N SER A 290 -23.35 6.53 -0.31
CA SER A 290 -23.83 5.35 -1.05
C SER A 290 -25.27 5.50 -1.55
N GLY A 291 -26.06 6.40 -0.95
CA GLY A 291 -27.50 6.50 -1.20
C GLY A 291 -28.29 5.33 -0.60
N GLU A 292 -27.74 4.64 0.39
CA GLU A 292 -28.30 3.40 0.93
C GLU A 292 -28.56 3.50 2.45
N HIS A 293 -29.59 2.79 2.89
CA HIS A 293 -29.83 2.51 4.30
C HIS A 293 -29.02 1.29 4.76
N VAL A 294 -28.77 1.20 6.06
CA VAL A 294 -28.22 -0.01 6.68
C VAL A 294 -29.10 -1.23 6.39
N SER A 295 -28.46 -2.38 6.14
CA SER A 295 -29.17 -3.65 5.98
C SER A 295 -29.77 -4.11 7.32
N ALA A 296 -30.85 -4.91 7.25
CA ALA A 296 -31.45 -5.48 8.46
C ALA A 296 -30.46 -6.38 9.23
N GLU A 297 -29.62 -7.13 8.51
CA GLU A 297 -28.59 -8.00 9.10
C GLU A 297 -27.52 -7.17 9.83
N ASP A 298 -27.01 -6.11 9.20
CA ASP A 298 -25.98 -5.25 9.80
C ASP A 298 -26.51 -4.52 11.05
N TYR A 299 -27.75 -4.05 11.00
CA TYR A 299 -28.36 -3.38 12.15
C TYR A 299 -28.61 -4.36 13.30
N GLU A 300 -29.03 -5.59 13.01
CA GLU A 300 -29.16 -6.64 14.04
C GLU A 300 -27.81 -7.00 14.65
N HIS A 301 -26.77 -7.06 13.83
CA HIS A 301 -25.40 -7.24 14.31
C HIS A 301 -24.98 -6.11 15.26
N ALA A 302 -25.28 -4.85 14.95
CA ALA A 302 -24.98 -3.72 15.85
C ALA A 302 -25.73 -3.81 17.19
N LYS A 303 -26.99 -4.28 17.21
CA LYS A 303 -27.72 -4.55 18.46
C LYS A 303 -27.03 -5.63 19.29
N ASN A 304 -26.56 -6.70 18.64
CA ASN A 304 -25.84 -7.79 19.30
C ASN A 304 -24.50 -7.31 19.89
N VAL A 305 -23.78 -6.46 19.17
CA VAL A 305 -22.56 -5.80 19.70
C VAL A 305 -22.92 -4.94 20.91
N TRP A 306 -23.93 -4.08 20.81
CA TRP A 306 -24.37 -3.21 21.89
C TRP A 306 -24.71 -3.99 23.17
N SER A 307 -25.50 -5.06 23.05
CA SER A 307 -25.94 -5.88 24.18
C SER A 307 -24.79 -6.72 24.76
N THR A 308 -24.00 -7.40 23.93
CA THR A 308 -22.94 -8.32 24.36
C THR A 308 -21.77 -7.60 25.02
N PHE A 309 -21.41 -6.42 24.51
CA PHE A 309 -20.39 -5.57 25.11
C PHE A 309 -20.91 -4.74 26.30
N LYS A 310 -22.22 -4.79 26.58
CA LYS A 310 -22.89 -4.05 27.66
C LYS A 310 -22.64 -2.54 27.55
N ILE A 311 -22.75 -2.04 26.32
CA ILE A 311 -22.48 -0.64 25.97
C ILE A 311 -23.51 0.27 26.63
N LYS A 312 -23.03 1.31 27.30
CA LYS A 312 -23.86 2.25 28.08
C LYS A 312 -24.13 3.56 27.36
N SER A 313 -23.32 3.88 26.36
CA SER A 313 -23.46 5.13 25.60
C SER A 313 -22.98 5.00 24.17
N LEU A 314 -23.47 5.88 23.29
CA LEU A 314 -23.00 5.99 21.91
C LEU A 314 -21.50 6.32 21.86
N GLY A 315 -20.98 7.00 22.89
CA GLY A 315 -19.54 7.16 23.08
C GLY A 315 -18.80 5.83 23.24
N GLU A 316 -19.24 4.95 24.15
CA GLU A 316 -18.61 3.63 24.30
C GLU A 316 -18.72 2.78 23.02
N TYR A 317 -19.82 2.92 22.26
CA TYR A 317 -19.95 2.30 20.93
C TYR A 317 -18.93 2.84 19.93
N HIS A 318 -18.75 4.16 19.89
CA HIS A 318 -17.73 4.83 19.08
C HIS A 318 -16.31 4.36 19.41
N ASP A 319 -15.98 4.29 20.70
CA ASP A 319 -14.65 3.84 21.16
C ASP A 319 -14.38 2.40 20.73
N LEU A 320 -15.37 1.52 20.88
CA LEU A 320 -15.26 0.13 20.42
C LEU A 320 -15.14 0.04 18.89
N TYR A 321 -15.90 0.85 18.16
CA TYR A 321 -15.88 0.88 16.70
C TYR A 321 -14.49 1.23 16.17
N VAL A 322 -13.93 2.38 16.56
CA VAL A 322 -12.60 2.82 16.10
C VAL A 322 -11.49 1.88 16.60
N ALA A 323 -11.61 1.34 17.81
CA ALA A 323 -10.68 0.33 18.31
C ALA A 323 -10.71 -0.95 17.46
N SER A 324 -11.89 -1.43 17.10
CA SER A 324 -12.05 -2.63 16.28
C SER A 324 -11.45 -2.45 14.89
N ASP A 325 -11.66 -1.30 14.25
CA ASP A 325 -11.08 -0.97 12.95
C ASP A 325 -9.55 -0.96 12.97
N VAL A 326 -8.95 -0.37 14.01
CA VAL A 326 -7.49 -0.35 14.18
C VAL A 326 -6.92 -1.75 14.38
N LEU A 327 -7.57 -2.60 15.18
CA LEU A 327 -7.13 -3.98 15.42
C LEU A 327 -7.25 -4.83 14.15
N LEU A 328 -8.34 -4.67 13.41
CA LEU A 328 -8.56 -5.32 12.12
C LEU A 328 -7.52 -4.89 11.08
N LEU A 329 -7.23 -3.59 11.00
CA LEU A 329 -6.17 -3.05 10.13
C LEU A 329 -4.81 -3.65 10.48
N ALA A 330 -4.50 -3.75 11.78
CA ALA A 330 -3.25 -4.33 12.24
C ALA A 330 -3.11 -5.81 11.83
N ASP A 331 -4.16 -6.62 11.99
CA ASP A 331 -4.16 -8.02 11.55
C ASP A 331 -4.02 -8.15 10.01
N VAL A 332 -4.76 -7.35 9.25
CA VAL A 332 -4.67 -7.30 7.78
C VAL A 332 -3.24 -6.99 7.33
N PHE A 333 -2.65 -5.91 7.86
CA PHE A 333 -1.34 -5.45 7.39
C PHE A 333 -0.20 -6.31 7.93
N GLU A 334 -0.26 -6.84 9.16
CA GLU A 334 0.72 -7.82 9.63
C GLU A 334 0.68 -9.12 8.81
N ASN A 335 -0.50 -9.58 8.38
CA ASN A 335 -0.60 -10.72 7.48
C ASN A 335 0.04 -10.40 6.12
N PHE A 336 -0.24 -9.23 5.56
CA PHE A 336 0.41 -8.76 4.33
C PHE A 336 1.94 -8.70 4.47
N ARG A 337 2.45 -8.18 5.59
CA ARG A 337 3.89 -8.16 5.91
C ARG A 337 4.47 -9.58 5.95
N LYS A 338 3.80 -10.52 6.62
CA LYS A 338 4.22 -11.93 6.66
C LYS A 338 4.30 -12.54 5.27
N ILE A 339 3.30 -12.30 4.42
CA ILE A 339 3.27 -12.79 3.03
C ILE A 339 4.44 -12.21 2.22
N CYS A 340 4.68 -10.89 2.32
CA CYS A 340 5.77 -10.23 1.61
C CYS A 340 7.15 -10.71 2.07
N LEU A 341 7.35 -10.85 3.37
CA LEU A 341 8.58 -11.40 3.93
C LEU A 341 8.80 -12.85 3.50
N LYS A 342 7.75 -13.66 3.42
CA LYS A 342 7.83 -15.05 2.97
C LYS A 342 8.18 -15.16 1.48
N ASN A 343 7.54 -14.36 0.63
CA ASN A 343 7.64 -14.52 -0.82
C ASN A 343 8.78 -13.69 -1.45
N TYR A 344 9.07 -12.52 -0.88
CA TYR A 344 10.03 -11.56 -1.44
C TYR A 344 11.24 -11.34 -0.52
N GLU A 345 11.18 -11.80 0.74
CA GLU A 345 12.12 -11.45 1.81
C GLU A 345 12.27 -9.92 1.97
N LEU A 346 11.18 -9.19 1.75
CA LEU A 346 11.10 -7.73 1.91
C LEU A 346 9.93 -7.39 2.81
N ASP A 347 10.15 -6.47 3.75
CA ASP A 347 9.09 -5.95 4.59
C ASP A 347 8.47 -4.68 3.96
N PRO A 348 7.17 -4.71 3.61
CA PRO A 348 6.52 -3.55 2.99
C PRO A 348 6.47 -2.33 3.92
N ALA A 349 6.69 -2.49 5.24
CA ALA A 349 6.79 -1.39 6.18
C ALA A 349 8.02 -0.48 5.97
N HIS A 350 8.99 -0.87 5.12
CA HIS A 350 10.06 0.03 4.67
C HIS A 350 9.68 0.90 3.48
N LEU A 351 8.60 0.54 2.79
CA LEU A 351 8.18 1.09 1.52
C LEU A 351 6.90 1.89 1.71
N ILE A 352 6.45 2.56 0.65
CA ILE A 352 5.28 3.46 0.74
C ILE A 352 4.14 3.07 -0.22
N THR A 353 4.39 2.23 -1.23
CA THR A 353 3.39 1.84 -2.23
C THR A 353 3.63 0.43 -2.80
N SER A 354 2.59 -0.21 -3.34
CA SER A 354 2.71 -1.50 -4.04
C SER A 354 3.69 -1.46 -5.23
N PRO A 355 3.69 -0.45 -6.12
CA PRO A 355 4.69 -0.37 -7.19
C PRO A 355 6.13 -0.31 -6.65
N SER A 356 6.37 0.43 -5.56
CA SER A 356 7.71 0.46 -4.95
C SER A 356 8.14 -0.90 -4.39
N LEU A 357 7.21 -1.66 -3.80
CA LEU A 357 7.46 -3.03 -3.35
C LEU A 357 7.73 -3.97 -4.52
N ALA A 358 6.88 -3.95 -5.55
CA ALA A 358 7.03 -4.78 -6.73
C ALA A 358 8.37 -4.51 -7.44
N TRP A 359 8.79 -3.25 -7.52
CA TRP A 359 10.07 -2.89 -8.11
C TRP A 359 11.27 -3.44 -7.32
N GLN A 360 11.26 -3.29 -5.99
CA GLN A 360 12.33 -3.84 -5.15
C GLN A 360 12.35 -5.38 -5.18
N ALA A 361 11.17 -6.01 -5.15
CA ALA A 361 11.03 -7.46 -5.28
C ALA A 361 11.57 -7.95 -6.63
N CYS A 362 11.21 -7.29 -7.74
CA CYS A 362 11.70 -7.60 -9.07
C CYS A 362 13.23 -7.57 -9.15
N LEU A 363 13.86 -6.46 -8.73
CA LEU A 363 15.32 -6.32 -8.74
C LEU A 363 16.01 -7.37 -7.85
N LYS A 364 15.42 -7.69 -6.70
CA LYS A 364 15.97 -8.67 -5.75
C LYS A 364 15.86 -10.11 -6.27
N MET A 365 14.70 -10.46 -6.82
CA MET A 365 14.42 -11.83 -7.28
C MET A 365 15.12 -12.15 -8.60
N SER A 366 15.12 -11.20 -9.55
CA SER A 366 15.80 -11.39 -10.84
C SER A 366 17.31 -11.34 -10.72
N GLN A 367 17.83 -10.53 -9.79
CA GLN A 367 19.26 -10.21 -9.67
C GLN A 367 19.89 -9.67 -10.96
N GLN A 368 19.06 -9.28 -11.94
CA GLN A 368 19.48 -8.79 -13.24
C GLN A 368 19.82 -7.31 -13.14
N PRO A 369 21.07 -6.90 -13.43
CA PRO A 369 21.40 -5.49 -13.55
C PRO A 369 20.70 -4.90 -14.78
N LEU A 370 20.03 -3.77 -14.60
CA LEU A 370 19.37 -3.02 -15.67
C LEU A 370 20.23 -1.81 -16.02
N GLU A 371 20.65 -1.70 -17.28
CA GLU A 371 21.28 -0.48 -17.78
C GLU A 371 20.22 0.60 -17.99
N LEU A 372 20.51 1.81 -17.54
CA LEU A 372 19.70 2.99 -17.73
C LEU A 372 20.27 3.80 -18.90
N PHE A 373 19.38 4.41 -19.68
CA PHE A 373 19.82 5.33 -20.74
C PHE A 373 20.68 6.46 -20.15
N THR A 374 21.78 6.75 -20.84
CA THR A 374 22.66 7.89 -20.55
C THR A 374 22.40 9.06 -21.51
N SER A 375 21.83 8.77 -22.69
CA SER A 375 21.40 9.75 -23.69
C SER A 375 19.94 10.15 -23.49
N ILE A 376 19.67 11.46 -23.47
CA ILE A 376 18.30 12.00 -23.44
C ILE A 376 17.54 11.66 -24.73
N ASP A 377 18.23 11.62 -25.88
CA ASP A 377 17.60 11.33 -27.17
C ASP A 377 17.09 9.89 -27.22
N MET A 378 17.86 8.92 -26.70
CA MET A 378 17.38 7.54 -26.55
C MET A 378 16.14 7.46 -25.65
N HIS A 379 16.16 8.18 -24.53
CA HIS A 379 15.03 8.18 -23.60
C HIS A 379 13.76 8.74 -24.24
N LEU A 380 13.87 9.90 -24.91
CA LEU A 380 12.74 10.52 -25.61
C LEU A 380 12.25 9.67 -26.79
N PHE A 381 13.16 9.02 -27.51
CA PHE A 381 12.81 8.10 -28.59
C PHE A 381 11.95 6.93 -28.08
N ILE A 382 12.38 6.29 -26.98
CA ILE A 382 11.63 5.18 -26.38
C ILE A 382 10.33 5.68 -25.76
N GLU A 383 10.34 6.80 -25.05
CA GLU A 383 9.13 7.39 -24.44
C GLU A 383 8.07 7.72 -25.50
N LYS A 384 8.47 8.29 -26.64
CA LYS A 384 7.60 8.54 -27.80
C LYS A 384 6.97 7.25 -28.35
N GLY A 385 7.60 6.09 -28.15
CA GLY A 385 7.12 4.77 -28.55
C GLY A 385 6.17 4.10 -27.54
N ILE A 386 6.12 4.54 -26.28
CA ILE A 386 5.28 3.89 -25.25
C ILE A 386 3.80 4.06 -25.58
N ARG A 387 3.03 2.97 -25.56
CA ARG A 387 1.58 2.94 -25.76
C ARG A 387 0.90 2.20 -24.61
N GLY A 388 -0.33 2.62 -24.29
CA GLY A 388 -1.19 1.89 -23.36
C GLY A 388 -1.82 0.65 -24.00
N GLY A 389 -2.73 0.01 -23.26
CA GLY A 389 -3.53 -1.09 -23.81
C GLY A 389 -4.41 -0.63 -24.97
N ILE A 390 -4.51 -1.46 -26.00
CA ILE A 390 -5.40 -1.20 -27.14
C ILE A 390 -6.85 -1.36 -26.67
N SER A 391 -7.64 -0.31 -26.81
CA SER A 391 -9.09 -0.33 -26.57
C SER A 391 -9.79 0.08 -27.86
N THR A 392 -10.65 -0.79 -28.40
CA THR A 392 -11.33 -0.56 -29.68
C THR A 392 -12.76 -1.07 -29.62
N ILE A 393 -13.69 -0.26 -30.14
CA ILE A 393 -15.09 -0.62 -30.29
C ILE A 393 -15.35 -0.91 -31.77
N CYS A 394 -15.21 -2.17 -32.19
CA CYS A 394 -15.44 -2.58 -33.57
C CYS A 394 -16.92 -2.53 -33.98
N LYS A 395 -17.83 -2.63 -32.99
CA LYS A 395 -19.28 -2.56 -33.19
C LYS A 395 -19.91 -1.77 -32.04
N ARG A 396 -20.56 -0.65 -32.36
CA ARG A 396 -21.14 0.28 -31.37
C ARG A 396 -22.19 -0.36 -30.46
N TYR A 397 -22.93 -1.35 -30.98
CA TYR A 397 -23.98 -2.03 -30.23
C TYR A 397 -24.14 -3.48 -30.68
N ALA A 398 -24.18 -4.40 -29.73
CA ALA A 398 -24.57 -5.78 -29.94
C ALA A 398 -25.47 -6.20 -28.78
N ARG A 399 -26.53 -6.96 -29.10
CA ARG A 399 -27.43 -7.56 -28.12
C ARG A 399 -27.52 -9.04 -28.41
N ALA A 400 -27.29 -9.87 -27.39
CA ALA A 400 -27.51 -11.30 -27.48
C ALA A 400 -29.02 -11.59 -27.59
N ASN A 401 -29.38 -12.63 -28.33
CA ASN A 401 -30.72 -13.18 -28.43
C ASN A 401 -30.59 -14.70 -28.44
N ASN A 402 -30.68 -15.35 -27.30
CA ASN A 402 -30.57 -16.81 -27.24
C ASN A 402 -31.47 -17.36 -26.13
N LYS A 403 -31.81 -18.64 -26.23
CA LYS A 403 -32.78 -19.34 -25.38
C LYS A 403 -32.47 -19.35 -23.88
N TYR A 404 -31.28 -18.91 -23.46
CA TYR A 404 -30.88 -18.85 -22.05
C TYR A 404 -31.15 -17.47 -21.41
N LEU A 405 -31.63 -16.49 -22.17
CA LEU A 405 -31.93 -15.14 -21.69
C LEU A 405 -33.43 -14.99 -21.40
N GLU A 406 -33.78 -14.26 -20.34
CA GLU A 406 -35.18 -14.01 -19.94
C GLU A 406 -36.00 -13.28 -21.01
N ASN A 407 -35.34 -12.47 -21.85
CA ASN A 407 -35.96 -11.67 -22.91
C ASN A 407 -35.72 -12.25 -24.31
N TYR A 408 -35.55 -13.58 -24.41
CA TYR A 408 -35.39 -14.28 -25.68
C TYR A 408 -36.61 -14.10 -26.60
N ASP A 409 -36.36 -13.66 -27.84
CA ASP A 409 -37.37 -13.60 -28.88
C ASP A 409 -37.15 -14.75 -29.89
N PRO A 410 -38.07 -15.74 -29.95
CA PRO A 410 -37.95 -16.86 -30.89
C PRO A 410 -38.18 -16.46 -32.35
N LEU A 411 -38.76 -15.29 -32.61
CA LEU A 411 -38.96 -14.76 -33.97
C LEU A 411 -37.71 -14.07 -34.51
N SER A 412 -36.77 -13.71 -33.63
CA SER A 412 -35.50 -13.08 -33.99
C SER A 412 -34.36 -14.11 -34.14
N PRO A 413 -33.34 -13.85 -35.00
CA PRO A 413 -32.20 -14.75 -35.13
C PRO A 413 -31.44 -14.96 -33.82
N SER A 414 -30.96 -16.19 -33.60
CA SER A 414 -30.10 -16.50 -32.45
C SER A 414 -28.77 -15.73 -32.52
N LYS A 415 -28.41 -15.04 -31.44
CA LYS A 415 -27.17 -14.27 -31.28
C LYS A 415 -26.56 -14.55 -29.91
N TYR A 416 -25.27 -14.91 -29.92
CA TYR A 416 -24.47 -15.12 -28.72
C TYR A 416 -23.37 -14.05 -28.66
N ILE A 417 -23.00 -13.66 -27.44
CA ILE A 417 -21.85 -12.80 -27.16
C ILE A 417 -20.95 -13.61 -26.24
N ILE A 418 -19.67 -13.69 -26.58
CA ILE A 418 -18.67 -14.42 -25.79
C ILE A 418 -17.76 -13.38 -25.16
N TYR A 419 -17.50 -13.52 -23.86
CA TYR A 419 -16.49 -12.74 -23.16
C TYR A 419 -15.21 -13.58 -23.06
N LEU A 420 -14.12 -13.08 -23.64
CA LEU A 420 -12.80 -13.69 -23.56
C LEU A 420 -11.87 -12.71 -22.84
N ASP A 421 -11.15 -13.21 -21.84
CA ASP A 421 -10.22 -12.43 -21.04
C ASP A 421 -8.90 -13.18 -20.93
N ALA A 422 -7.80 -12.47 -21.13
CA ALA A 422 -6.46 -13.02 -21.04
C ALA A 422 -5.97 -12.96 -19.59
N ASN A 423 -5.85 -14.12 -18.95
CA ASN A 423 -5.32 -14.23 -17.60
C ASN A 423 -3.88 -13.69 -17.54
N ASN A 424 -3.67 -12.61 -16.78
CA ASN A 424 -2.34 -12.00 -16.55
C ASN A 424 -1.57 -11.64 -17.83
N LEU A 425 -2.24 -10.93 -18.76
CA LEU A 425 -1.67 -10.54 -20.06
C LEU A 425 -0.27 -9.92 -19.97
N TYR A 426 -0.09 -8.90 -19.12
CA TYR A 426 1.22 -8.25 -18.96
C TYR A 426 2.24 -9.15 -18.26
N GLY A 427 1.83 -10.02 -17.34
CA GLY A 427 2.75 -10.99 -16.73
C GLY A 427 3.30 -11.99 -17.74
N TRP A 428 2.46 -12.45 -18.68
CA TRP A 428 2.91 -13.27 -19.80
C TRP A 428 3.85 -12.50 -20.75
N ALA A 429 3.55 -11.23 -21.03
CA ALA A 429 4.45 -10.39 -21.84
C ALA A 429 5.81 -10.17 -21.14
N MET A 430 5.80 -9.96 -19.82
CA MET A 430 7.00 -9.80 -19.00
C MET A 430 7.82 -11.08 -18.83
N SER A 431 7.26 -12.25 -19.16
CA SER A 431 8.02 -13.51 -19.17
C SER A 431 8.72 -13.78 -20.51
N GLN A 432 8.51 -12.92 -21.52
CA GLN A 432 9.23 -13.01 -22.80
C GLN A 432 10.60 -12.33 -22.72
N ALA A 433 11.41 -12.47 -23.77
CA ALA A 433 12.68 -11.75 -23.87
C ALA A 433 12.45 -10.23 -23.84
N LEU A 434 13.11 -9.54 -22.91
CA LEU A 434 13.01 -8.09 -22.73
C LEU A 434 14.41 -7.46 -22.70
N PRO A 435 14.57 -6.24 -23.25
CA PRO A 435 15.85 -5.55 -23.24
C PRO A 435 16.22 -5.11 -21.82
N TYR A 436 17.47 -5.33 -21.43
CA TYR A 436 17.99 -4.94 -20.11
C TYR A 436 19.29 -4.14 -20.17
N GLY A 437 19.97 -4.06 -21.32
CA GLY A 437 21.22 -3.32 -21.48
C GLY A 437 21.85 -3.41 -22.86
N ASP A 438 23.08 -2.90 -22.97
CA ASP A 438 23.88 -2.69 -24.17
C ASP A 438 23.21 -1.77 -25.22
N PHE A 439 22.51 -0.74 -24.75
CA PHE A 439 21.78 0.18 -25.60
C PHE A 439 22.70 1.04 -26.48
N LYS A 440 22.55 0.92 -27.80
CA LYS A 440 23.38 1.61 -28.79
C LYS A 440 22.54 2.12 -29.95
N TRP A 441 22.89 3.30 -30.46
CA TRP A 441 22.44 3.73 -31.78
C TRP A 441 23.18 2.93 -32.84
N ILE A 442 22.45 2.50 -33.87
CA ILE A 442 23.00 1.80 -35.02
C ILE A 442 22.64 2.63 -36.27
N SER A 443 23.55 2.69 -37.24
CA SER A 443 23.28 3.39 -38.49
C SER A 443 22.08 2.74 -39.21
N PRO A 444 21.10 3.53 -39.70
CA PRO A 444 19.97 2.99 -40.48
C PRO A 444 20.39 2.17 -41.69
N ASP A 445 21.53 2.50 -42.32
CA ASP A 445 22.05 1.81 -43.51
C ASP A 445 22.50 0.36 -43.24
N THR A 446 22.51 -0.06 -41.97
CA THR A 446 22.91 -1.42 -41.56
C THR A 446 21.87 -2.47 -41.96
N PHE A 447 20.59 -2.09 -42.09
CA PHE A 447 19.49 -3.02 -42.30
C PHE A 447 18.70 -2.70 -43.56
N ASN A 448 18.34 -3.75 -44.31
CA ASN A 448 17.32 -3.67 -45.36
C ASN A 448 15.97 -4.25 -44.89
N LYS A 449 14.93 -4.06 -45.70
CA LYS A 449 13.55 -4.48 -45.38
C LYS A 449 13.45 -5.99 -45.13
N GLU A 450 14.08 -6.80 -45.97
CA GLU A 450 14.03 -8.26 -45.88
C GLU A 450 14.67 -8.74 -44.58
N GLN A 451 15.79 -8.13 -44.19
CA GLN A 451 16.45 -8.42 -42.92
C GLN A 451 15.55 -8.10 -41.73
N ILE A 452 14.96 -6.90 -41.69
CA ILE A 452 14.04 -6.48 -40.61
C ILE A 452 12.88 -7.46 -40.46
N LEU A 453 12.23 -7.84 -41.58
CA LEU A 453 11.09 -8.75 -41.57
C LEU A 453 11.44 -10.20 -41.20
N SER A 454 12.71 -10.58 -41.32
CA SER A 454 13.21 -11.92 -40.97
C SER A 454 13.71 -12.06 -39.52
N MET A 455 13.74 -10.97 -38.75
CA MET A 455 14.22 -10.98 -37.37
C MET A 455 13.33 -11.83 -36.47
N HIS A 456 13.96 -12.62 -35.60
CA HIS A 456 13.25 -13.47 -34.65
C HIS A 456 12.98 -12.71 -33.35
N GLU A 457 11.79 -12.87 -32.79
CA GLU A 457 11.37 -12.17 -31.56
C GLU A 457 12.20 -12.55 -30.32
N ASN A 458 12.79 -13.75 -30.31
CA ASN A 458 13.65 -14.24 -29.22
C ASN A 458 15.15 -14.18 -29.54
N SER A 459 15.56 -13.29 -30.45
CA SER A 459 16.98 -13.05 -30.72
C SER A 459 17.67 -12.47 -29.48
N GLU A 460 18.97 -12.77 -29.32
CA GLU A 460 19.81 -12.24 -28.23
C GLU A 460 19.90 -10.71 -28.25
N VAL A 461 19.85 -10.12 -29.45
CA VAL A 461 19.84 -8.67 -29.68
C VAL A 461 18.48 -8.25 -30.22
N GLY A 462 17.83 -7.32 -29.52
CA GLY A 462 16.59 -6.67 -29.96
C GLY A 462 16.86 -5.36 -30.71
N TYR A 463 15.96 -5.00 -31.62
CA TYR A 463 16.02 -3.77 -32.40
C TYR A 463 14.71 -2.98 -32.28
N ILE A 464 14.82 -1.65 -32.22
CA ILE A 464 13.68 -0.74 -32.22
C ILE A 464 13.88 0.23 -33.37
N PHE A 465 12.90 0.31 -34.27
CA PHE A 465 12.99 1.11 -35.49
C PHE A 465 11.97 2.25 -35.47
N GLU A 466 12.37 3.43 -35.95
CA GLU A 466 11.45 4.46 -36.42
C GLU A 466 11.42 4.37 -37.95
N VAL A 467 10.24 4.12 -38.49
CA VAL A 467 10.03 3.83 -39.92
C VAL A 467 8.86 4.62 -40.47
N ASP A 468 8.94 4.93 -41.75
CA ASP A 468 7.78 5.37 -42.52
C ASP A 468 6.98 4.15 -42.99
N LEU A 469 5.69 4.15 -42.70
CA LEU A 469 4.78 3.08 -43.10
C LEU A 469 3.91 3.55 -44.27
N GLU A 470 3.95 2.82 -45.38
CA GLU A 470 2.99 2.94 -46.47
C GLU A 470 1.83 1.98 -46.24
N TYR A 471 0.60 2.50 -46.21
CA TYR A 471 -0.60 1.71 -46.00
C TYR A 471 -1.40 1.63 -47.31
N LEU A 472 -1.48 0.42 -47.87
CA LEU A 472 -2.05 0.19 -49.19
C LEU A 472 -3.56 0.43 -49.20
N THR A 473 -4.04 1.20 -50.18
CA THR A 473 -5.45 1.63 -50.26
C THR A 473 -6.44 0.46 -50.36
N GLU A 474 -6.03 -0.63 -51.00
CA GLU A 474 -6.82 -1.86 -51.12
C GLU A 474 -7.14 -2.53 -49.77
N LEU A 475 -6.35 -2.27 -48.71
CA LEU A 475 -6.57 -2.85 -47.38
C LEU A 475 -7.56 -2.04 -46.53
N HIS A 476 -7.87 -0.80 -46.91
CA HIS A 476 -8.66 0.13 -46.08
C HIS A 476 -10.04 -0.44 -45.73
N ASN A 477 -10.75 -0.99 -46.72
CA ASN A 477 -12.09 -1.53 -46.51
C ASN A 477 -12.07 -2.84 -45.71
N LEU A 478 -11.03 -3.65 -45.88
CA LEU A 478 -10.88 -4.94 -45.20
C LEU A 478 -10.54 -4.78 -43.71
N GLN A 479 -9.84 -3.70 -43.35
CA GLN A 479 -9.29 -3.49 -42.01
C GLN A 479 -9.96 -2.35 -41.25
N VAL A 480 -11.07 -1.81 -41.76
CA VAL A 480 -11.80 -0.66 -41.19
C VAL A 480 -12.17 -0.83 -39.70
N THR A 481 -12.29 -2.08 -39.24
CA THR A 481 -12.71 -2.40 -37.87
C THR A 481 -11.57 -2.45 -36.85
N ILE A 482 -10.29 -2.49 -37.27
CA ILE A 482 -9.15 -2.63 -36.36
C ILE A 482 -8.11 -1.54 -36.65
N PRO A 483 -7.77 -0.67 -35.69
CA PRO A 483 -6.74 0.34 -35.87
C PRO A 483 -5.34 -0.26 -35.69
N TRP A 484 -4.72 -0.69 -36.78
CA TRP A 484 -3.40 -1.35 -36.75
C TRP A 484 -2.24 -0.41 -36.38
N HIS A 485 -2.39 0.91 -36.58
CA HIS A 485 -1.35 1.92 -36.33
C HIS A 485 -1.91 3.24 -35.77
N PRO A 486 -2.45 3.25 -34.53
CA PRO A 486 -2.99 4.46 -33.94
C PRO A 486 -1.88 5.50 -33.68
N LYS A 487 -2.10 6.73 -34.16
CA LYS A 487 -1.26 7.90 -33.81
C LYS A 487 -1.79 8.53 -32.52
N ASN A 488 -0.88 9.06 -31.69
CA ASN A 488 -1.26 9.88 -30.53
C ASN A 488 -2.02 11.11 -31.06
N CYS A 489 -3.26 11.30 -30.64
CA CYS A 489 -4.02 12.54 -30.86
C CYS A 489 -3.57 13.62 -29.87
#